data_AF-A0A1M6VJF8-F1
#
_entry.id   AF-A0A1M6VJF8-F1
#
_cell.length_a   1.000
_cell.length_b   1.000
_cell.length_c   1.000
_cell.angle_alpha   90.00
_cell.angle_beta   90.00
_cell.angle_gamma   90.00
#
_symmetry.space_group_name_H-M   'P 1'
#
loop_
_entity.id
_entity.type
_entity.pdbx_description
1 polymer ?
#
loop_
_entity_poly.entity_id
_entity_poly.type
_entity_poly.pdbx_seq_one_letter_code
_entity_poly.pdbx_strand_id
1 'polypeptide(L)'
;MSKAKFERNKPHVNIGTIGHVDHGKTTLTAAITSVLANRGFAEAFKYDEIDKAPEEKERGITINTAHVEYQTDNRHYAHVDCPGHADYVKNMITGAAQMDGA
;
A
#
# COMPACT_ATOMS: atom_id res chain seq x y z
N MET A 1 -9.88 7.46 20.18
CA MET A 1 -9.37 6.25 20.85
C MET A 1 -7.88 6.18 20.56
N SER A 2 -7.03 6.09 21.58
CA SER A 2 -5.58 5.90 21.37
C SER A 2 -5.38 4.61 20.59
N LYS A 3 -4.72 4.68 19.42
CA LYS A 3 -4.31 3.47 18.68
C LYS A 3 -3.58 2.53 19.65
N ALA A 4 -3.91 1.24 19.59
CA ALA A 4 -3.22 0.24 20.39
C ALA A 4 -1.70 0.35 20.16
N LYS A 5 -0.90 0.19 21.21
CA LYS A 5 0.56 0.28 21.10
C LYS A 5 1.03 -0.85 20.19
N PHE A 6 1.67 -0.50 19.08
CA PHE A 6 2.21 -1.48 18.13
C PHE A 6 3.34 -2.28 18.78
N GLU A 7 3.23 -3.60 18.73
CA GLU A 7 4.25 -4.53 19.25
C GLU A 7 5.20 -4.99 18.12
N ARG A 8 6.47 -4.59 18.20
CA ARG A 8 7.51 -4.92 17.21
C ARG A 8 8.08 -6.32 17.47
N ASN A 9 7.26 -7.35 17.25
CA ASN A 9 7.66 -8.74 17.52
C ASN A 9 8.33 -9.45 16.33
N LYS A 10 8.32 -8.84 15.13
CA LYS A 10 8.84 -9.41 13.89
C LYS A 10 9.80 -8.45 13.18
N PRO A 11 10.78 -8.95 12.40
CA PRO A 11 11.58 -8.11 11.52
C PRO A 11 10.69 -7.31 10.56
N HIS A 12 11.03 -6.04 10.39
CA HIS A 12 10.27 -5.08 9.60
C HIS A 12 10.94 -4.87 8.23
N VAL A 13 10.15 -4.81 7.16
CA VAL A 13 10.62 -4.44 5.82
C VAL A 13 9.61 -3.47 5.19
N ASN A 14 10.09 -2.35 4.67
CA ASN A 14 9.29 -1.45 3.85
C ASN A 14 9.31 -1.97 2.41
N ILE A 15 8.14 -2.20 1.84
CA ILE A 15 8.01 -2.62 0.43
C ILE A 15 6.97 -1.77 -0.27
N GLY A 16 6.79 -1.96 -1.57
CA GLY A 16 5.71 -1.26 -2.27
C GLY A 16 5.51 -1.68 -3.71
N THR A 17 4.44 -1.18 -4.30
CA THR A 17 4.09 -1.41 -5.72
C THR A 17 4.50 -0.21 -6.55
N ILE A 18 5.32 -0.47 -7.57
CA ILE A 18 5.70 0.51 -8.59
C ILE A 18 5.40 -0.04 -9.97
N GLY A 19 5.21 0.83 -10.96
CA GLY A 19 4.87 0.43 -12.32
C GLY A 19 4.03 1.47 -13.06
N HIS A 20 3.79 1.22 -14.35
CA HIS A 20 3.05 2.14 -15.22
C HIS A 20 1.57 2.27 -14.81
N VAL A 21 0.87 3.27 -15.37
CA VAL A 21 -0.58 3.44 -15.21
C VAL A 21 -1.33 2.18 -15.69
N ASP A 22 -2.45 1.86 -15.05
CA ASP A 22 -3.33 0.72 -15.35
C ASP A 22 -2.72 -0.70 -15.24
N HIS A 23 -1.51 -0.84 -14.70
CA HIS A 23 -0.91 -2.16 -14.43
C HIS A 23 -1.48 -2.87 -13.19
N GLY A 24 -2.55 -2.33 -12.57
CA GLY A 24 -3.23 -2.98 -11.45
C GLY A 24 -2.51 -2.93 -10.10
N LYS A 25 -1.64 -1.93 -9.86
CA LYS A 25 -0.89 -1.74 -8.60
C LYS A 25 -1.82 -1.74 -7.37
N THR A 26 -2.78 -0.83 -7.35
CA THR A 26 -3.75 -0.66 -6.26
C THR A 26 -4.65 -1.88 -6.09
N THR A 27 -5.08 -2.49 -7.20
CA THR A 27 -5.84 -3.75 -7.18
C THR A 27 -5.05 -4.89 -6.54
N LEU A 28 -3.76 -5.00 -6.86
CA LEU A 28 -2.87 -5.99 -6.25
C LEU A 28 -2.70 -5.73 -4.75
N THR A 29 -2.50 -4.47 -4.35
CA THR A 29 -2.39 -4.08 -2.93
C THR A 29 -3.66 -4.46 -2.14
N ALA A 30 -4.84 -4.21 -2.68
CA ALA A 30 -6.11 -4.64 -2.10
C ALA A 30 -6.24 -6.18 -2.01
N ALA A 31 -5.79 -6.90 -3.04
CA ALA A 31 -5.81 -8.36 -3.04
C ALA A 31 -4.86 -8.96 -1.99
N ILE A 32 -3.65 -8.42 -1.84
CA ILE A 32 -2.66 -8.87 -0.84
C ILE A 32 -3.25 -8.75 0.56
N THR A 33 -3.78 -7.57 0.91
CA THR A 33 -4.36 -7.33 2.24
C THR A 33 -5.57 -8.23 2.49
N SER A 34 -6.43 -8.44 1.48
CA SER A 34 -7.57 -9.36 1.58
C SER A 34 -7.16 -10.81 1.83
N VAL A 35 -6.15 -11.31 1.10
CA VAL A 35 -5.64 -12.68 1.27
C VAL A 35 -5.02 -12.88 2.66
N LEU A 36 -4.28 -11.89 3.15
CA LEU A 36 -3.65 -11.95 4.48
C LEU A 36 -4.64 -11.74 5.61
N ALA A 37 -5.68 -10.93 5.42
CA ALA A 37 -6.77 -10.76 6.37
C ALA A 37 -7.53 -12.07 6.59
N ASN A 38 -7.77 -12.85 5.53
CA ASN A 38 -8.36 -14.19 5.64
C ASN A 38 -7.50 -15.17 6.47
N ARG A 39 -6.22 -14.86 6.68
CA ARG A 39 -5.30 -15.62 7.54
C ARG A 39 -5.08 -14.98 8.92
N GLY A 40 -5.78 -13.88 9.22
CA GLY A 40 -5.62 -13.12 10.47
C GLY A 40 -4.34 -12.28 10.54
N PHE A 41 -3.70 -11.99 9.39
CA PHE A 41 -2.43 -11.28 9.32
C PHE A 41 -2.51 -9.84 8.83
N ALA A 42 -3.70 -9.35 8.49
CA ALA A 42 -3.91 -7.99 8.02
C ALA A 42 -5.35 -7.55 8.30
N GLU A 43 -5.59 -6.24 8.21
CA GLU A 43 -6.91 -5.70 7.91
C GLU A 43 -7.11 -5.72 6.39
N ALA A 44 -8.28 -6.12 5.91
CA ALA A 44 -8.56 -6.11 4.48
C ALA A 44 -8.83 -4.69 4.00
N PHE A 45 -8.13 -4.24 2.96
CA PHE A 45 -8.37 -2.95 2.31
C PHE A 45 -8.98 -3.17 0.93
N LYS A 46 -10.08 -2.47 0.65
CA LYS A 46 -10.66 -2.38 -0.70
C LYS A 46 -9.92 -1.35 -1.52
N TYR A 47 -10.08 -1.44 -2.84
CA TYR A 47 -9.55 -0.49 -3.80
C TYR A 47 -9.85 0.97 -3.40
N ASP A 48 -11.12 1.27 -3.11
CA ASP A 48 -11.61 2.61 -2.75
C ASP A 48 -11.14 3.14 -1.39
N GLU A 49 -10.53 2.28 -0.57
CA GLU A 49 -9.93 2.62 0.72
C GLU A 49 -8.45 2.96 0.59
N ILE A 50 -7.81 2.46 -0.49
CA ILE A 50 -6.44 2.80 -0.89
C ILE A 50 -6.48 4.11 -1.70
N ASP A 51 -7.24 4.13 -2.81
CA ASP A 51 -7.53 5.32 -3.62
C ASP A 51 -8.69 6.12 -2.99
N LYS A 52 -8.44 6.68 -1.81
CA LYS A 52 -9.49 7.31 -0.99
C LYS A 52 -9.76 8.78 -1.33
N ALA A 53 -8.85 9.47 -2.03
CA ALA A 53 -9.05 10.89 -2.33
C ALA A 53 -10.21 11.06 -3.34
N PRO A 54 -11.07 12.07 -3.19
CA PRO A 54 -12.16 12.31 -4.14
C PRO A 54 -11.68 12.42 -5.60
N GLU A 55 -10.54 13.07 -5.79
CA GLU A 55 -9.90 13.25 -7.10
C GLU A 55 -9.40 11.94 -7.72
N GLU A 56 -8.93 11.00 -6.89
CA GLU A 56 -8.47 9.68 -7.34
C GLU A 56 -9.64 8.83 -7.83
N LYS A 57 -10.77 8.88 -7.10
CA LYS A 57 -12.00 8.18 -7.48
C LYS A 57 -12.63 8.74 -8.76
N GLU A 58 -12.61 10.06 -8.92
CA GLU A 58 -13.15 10.71 -10.12
C GLU A 58 -12.29 10.43 -11.35
N ARG A 59 -10.95 10.42 -11.19
CA ARG A 59 -10.01 10.21 -12.30
C ARG A 59 -9.67 8.74 -12.58
N GLY A 60 -9.96 7.83 -11.65
CA GLY A 60 -9.65 6.41 -11.76
C GLY A 60 -8.14 6.10 -11.75
N ILE A 61 -7.32 6.99 -11.19
CA ILE A 61 -5.88 6.82 -11.09
C ILE A 61 -5.38 7.19 -9.68
N THR A 62 -4.40 6.45 -9.19
CA THR A 62 -3.67 6.78 -7.97
C THR A 62 -2.88 8.07 -8.18
N ILE A 63 -3.05 9.04 -7.26
CA ILE A 63 -2.36 10.33 -7.28
C ILE A 63 -1.37 10.39 -6.12
N ASN A 64 -1.83 10.01 -4.93
CA ASN A 64 -1.06 10.02 -3.69
C ASN A 64 -0.55 8.62 -3.39
N THR A 65 0.58 8.56 -2.69
CA THR A 65 1.05 7.28 -2.16
C THR A 65 0.17 6.85 -1.00
N ALA A 66 -0.28 5.59 -1.01
CA ALA A 66 -1.03 5.01 0.09
C ALA A 66 -0.16 4.05 0.90
N HIS A 67 -0.36 4.01 2.21
CA HIS A 67 0.34 3.09 3.10
C HIS A 67 -0.65 2.06 3.64
N VAL A 68 -0.35 0.78 3.43
CA VAL A 68 -1.07 -0.34 4.05
C VAL A 68 -0.10 -1.23 4.82
N GLU A 69 -0.57 -1.81 5.92
CA GLU A 69 0.25 -2.67 6.77
C GLU A 69 -0.29 -4.10 6.74
N TYR A 70 0.61 -5.07 6.68
CA TYR A 70 0.29 -6.48 6.81
C TYR A 70 1.50 -7.26 7.28
N GLN A 71 1.29 -8.48 7.72
CA GLN A 71 2.36 -9.37 8.15
C GLN A 71 2.23 -10.76 7.54
N THR A 72 3.28 -11.54 7.72
CA THR A 72 3.30 -12.99 7.48
C THR A 72 3.82 -13.65 8.75
N ASP A 73 3.95 -14.97 8.77
CA ASP A 73 4.55 -15.69 9.90
C ASP A 73 5.95 -15.13 10.25
N ASN A 74 6.73 -14.77 9.24
CA ASN A 74 8.14 -14.44 9.41
C ASN A 74 8.45 -12.95 9.62
N ARG A 75 7.64 -12.05 9.05
CA ARG A 75 7.96 -10.61 8.95
C ARG A 75 6.73 -9.71 8.99
N HIS A 76 6.94 -8.47 9.40
CA HIS A 76 6.00 -7.37 9.27
C HIS A 76 6.37 -6.50 8.06
N TYR A 77 5.36 -6.03 7.32
CA TYR A 77 5.55 -5.19 6.14
C TYR A 77 4.73 -3.91 6.24
N ALA A 78 5.39 -2.80 5.95
CA ALA A 78 4.72 -1.56 5.55
C ALA A 78 4.80 -1.49 4.02
N HIS A 79 3.65 -1.52 3.36
CA HIS A 79 3.54 -1.49 1.90
C HIS A 79 3.13 -0.08 1.44
N VAL A 80 3.92 0.50 0.53
CA VAL A 80 3.66 1.79 -0.11
C VAL A 80 3.12 1.57 -1.53
N ASP A 81 1.85 1.91 -1.77
CA ASP A 81 1.24 1.89 -3.11
C ASP A 81 1.53 3.21 -3.81
N CYS A 82 2.22 3.16 -4.95
CA CYS A 82 2.68 4.37 -5.65
C CYS A 82 1.89 4.66 -6.95
N PRO A 83 1.77 5.94 -7.33
CA PRO A 83 1.15 6.32 -8.61
C PRO A 83 2.02 5.90 -9.80
N GLY A 84 1.36 5.58 -10.93
CA GLY A 84 2.03 5.16 -12.18
C GLY A 84 1.91 6.13 -13.35
N HIS A 85 1.12 7.20 -13.19
CA HIS A 85 0.90 8.20 -14.24
C HIS A 85 2.03 9.23 -14.26
N ALA A 86 2.43 9.67 -15.46
CA ALA A 86 3.61 10.53 -15.68
C ALA A 86 3.56 11.83 -14.86
N ASP A 87 2.39 12.46 -14.78
CA ASP A 87 2.19 13.73 -14.04
C ASP A 87 2.40 13.58 -12.52
N TYR A 88 2.30 12.37 -11.99
CA TYR A 88 2.38 12.07 -10.56
C TYR A 88 3.65 11.30 -10.17
N VAL A 89 4.63 11.20 -11.07
CA VAL A 89 5.92 10.54 -10.81
C VAL A 89 6.66 11.12 -9.60
N LYS A 90 6.50 12.42 -9.32
CA LYS A 90 7.10 13.05 -8.12
C LYS A 90 6.67 12.38 -6.83
N ASN A 91 5.39 12.01 -6.73
CA ASN A 91 4.84 11.35 -5.54
C ASN A 91 5.38 9.91 -5.44
N MET A 92 5.51 9.22 -6.59
CA MET A 92 6.17 7.90 -6.63
C MET A 92 7.63 7.98 -6.16
N ILE A 93 8.39 9.00 -6.55
CA ILE A 93 9.79 9.18 -6.09
C ILE A 93 9.86 9.29 -4.57
N THR A 94 8.94 10.04 -3.95
CA THR A 94 8.88 10.15 -2.48
C THR A 94 8.51 8.82 -1.81
N GLY A 95 7.61 8.04 -2.40
CA GLY A 95 7.25 6.71 -1.91
C GLY A 95 8.40 5.69 -2.05
N ALA A 96 9.04 5.66 -3.22
CA ALA A 96 10.14 4.74 -3.51
C ALA A 96 11.36 4.98 -2.61
N ALA A 97 11.60 6.22 -2.17
CA ALA A 97 12.67 6.54 -1.22
C ALA A 97 12.52 5.86 0.15
N GLN A 98 11.34 5.32 0.47
CA GLN A 98 11.05 4.64 1.73
C GLN A 98 11.14 3.11 1.61
N MET A 99 11.31 2.57 0.40
CA MET A 99 11.22 1.14 0.14
C MET A 99 12.59 0.46 0.28
N ASP A 100 12.62 -0.65 1.03
CA ASP A 100 13.76 -1.57 1.08
C ASP A 100 13.75 -2.54 -0.13
N GLY A 101 12.59 -2.71 -0.77
CA GLY A 101 12.40 -3.46 -2.02
C GLY A 101 11.03 -3.20 -2.65
N ALA A 102 10.90 -3.37 -3.97
CA ALA A 102 9.67 -3.13 -4.73
C ALA A 102 9.46 -4.21 -5.80
#